data_AF-A0A6G3U1H5-F1
#
_entry.id   AF-A0A6G3U1H5-F1
#
_cell.length_a   1.000
_cell.length_b   1.000
_cell.length_c   1.000
_cell.angle_alpha   90.00
_cell.angle_beta   90.00
_cell.angle_gamma   90.00
#
_symmetry.space_group_name_H-M   'P 1'
#
loop_
_entity.id
_entity.type
_entity.pdbx_description
1 polymer ?
#
loop_
_entity_poly.entity_id
_entity_poly.type
_entity_poly.pdbx_seq_one_letter_code
_entity_poly.pdbx_strand_id
1 'polypeptide(L)' 'MSTSLSRRRPAWAGRNYSLLTASAVVTSLGSHGALIAAAFAVLAAGGGAGDVGLVAAARTLPL' A
#
# COMPACT_ATOMS: atom_id res chain seq x y z
N MET A 1 23.15 15.78 -19.42
CA MET A 1 21.98 16.23 -20.22
C MET A 1 20.85 15.24 -19.98
N SER A 2 20.14 15.35 -18.84
CA SER A 2 18.97 14.49 -18.56
C SER A 2 17.73 15.14 -19.13
N THR A 3 17.21 14.60 -20.23
CA THR A 3 15.93 14.99 -20.81
C THR A 3 14.81 14.60 -19.85
N SER A 4 14.30 15.57 -19.08
CA SER A 4 13.03 15.43 -18.41
C SER A 4 11.97 15.18 -19.48
N LEU A 5 11.42 13.96 -19.50
CA LEU A 5 10.27 13.63 -20.34
C LEU A 5 9.09 14.46 -19.80
N SER A 6 8.92 15.66 -20.36
CA SER A 6 7.76 16.52 -20.12
C SER A 6 6.53 15.84 -20.74
N ARG A 7 6.01 14.83 -20.04
CA ARG A 7 4.73 14.22 -20.32
C ARG A 7 3.71 15.34 -20.18
N ARG A 8 3.14 15.82 -21.30
CA ARG A 8 2.09 16.85 -21.31
C ARG A 8 0.95 16.35 -20.43
N ARG A 9 0.91 16.79 -19.17
CA ARG A 9 -0.18 16.49 -18.25
C ARG A 9 -1.32 17.46 -18.57
N PRO A 10 -2.59 17.00 -18.52
CA PRO A 10 -3.74 17.89 -18.65
C PRO A 10 -3.61 19.10 -17.70
N ALA A 11 -4.04 20.29 -18.12
CA ALA A 11 -3.86 21.52 -17.35
C ALA A 11 -4.47 21.46 -15.93
N TRP A 12 -5.51 20.63 -15.75
CA TRP A 12 -6.15 20.36 -14.46
C TRP A 12 -5.39 19.34 -13.59
N ALA A 13 -4.59 18.45 -14.19
CA ALA A 13 -3.86 17.37 -13.54
C ALA A 13 -2.44 17.82 -13.15
N GLY A 14 -2.37 18.88 -12.36
CA GLY A 14 -1.12 19.46 -11.88
C GLY A 14 -0.28 18.48 -11.02
N ARG A 15 0.91 18.94 -10.61
CA ARG A 15 1.85 18.15 -9.81
C ARG A 15 1.23 17.61 -8.52
N ASN A 16 0.55 18.45 -7.75
CA ASN A 16 -0.05 18.05 -6.47
C ASN A 16 -1.15 17.02 -6.64
N TYR A 17 -2.03 17.20 -7.64
CA TYR A 17 -3.05 16.21 -7.99
C TYR A 17 -2.41 14.86 -8.28
N SER A 18 -1.40 14.83 -9.16
CA SER A 18 -0.71 13.58 -9.52
C SER A 18 -0.05 12.91 -8.31
N LEU A 19 0.58 13.69 -7.42
CA LEU A 19 1.22 13.17 -6.21
C LEU A 19 0.19 12.61 -5.23
N LEU A 20 -0.91 13.34 -5.00
CA LEU A 20 -2.00 12.92 -4.13
C LEU A 20 -2.72 11.68 -4.67
N THR A 21 -2.94 11.60 -5.98
CA THR A 21 -3.53 10.42 -6.61
C THR A 21 -2.60 9.22 -6.50
N ALA A 22 -1.31 9.39 -6.80
CA ALA A 22 -0.33 8.32 -6.66
C ALA A 22 -0.21 7.88 -5.19
N SER A 23 -0.17 8.82 -4.24
CA SER A 23 -0.11 8.49 -2.82
C SER A 23 -1.38 7.76 -2.38
N ALA A 24 -2.57 8.19 -2.81
CA ALA A 24 -3.81 7.51 -2.48
C ALA A 24 -3.84 6.07 -2.99
N VAL A 25 -3.37 5.84 -4.22
CA VAL A 25 -3.24 4.49 -4.79
C VAL A 25 -2.26 3.64 -3.98
N VAL A 26 -1.06 4.16 -3.70
CA VAL A 26 -0.03 3.45 -2.92
C VAL A 26 -0.50 3.16 -1.50
N THR A 27 -1.12 4.13 -0.82
CA THR A 27 -1.65 3.96 0.53
C THR A 27 -2.74 2.91 0.55
N SER A 28 -3.72 2.99 -0.36
CA SER A 28 -4.80 1.99 -0.43
C SER A 28 -4.26 0.60 -0.73
N LEU A 29 -3.33 0.47 -1.67
CA LEU A 29 -2.68 -0.79 -2.00
C LEU A 29 -1.88 -1.34 -0.80
N GLY A 30 -1.16 -0.49 -0.08
CA GLY A 30 -0.44 -0.89 1.12
C GLY A 30 -1.38 -1.38 2.23
N SER A 31 -2.44 -0.62 2.53
CA SER A 31 -3.39 -0.97 3.60
C SER A 31 -4.09 -2.32 3.37
N HIS A 32 -4.46 -2.64 2.13
CA HIS A 32 -5.13 -3.90 1.80
C HIS A 32 -4.13 -5.02 1.50
N GLY A 33 -3.10 -4.73 0.71
CA GLY A 33 -2.08 -5.68 0.27
C GLY A 33 -1.19 -6.18 1.41
N ALA A 34 -0.87 -5.32 2.39
CA ALA A 34 -0.04 -5.74 3.53
C ALA A 34 -0.72 -6.81 4.38
N LEU A 35 -2.05 -6.76 4.54
CA LEU A 35 -2.78 -7.82 5.24
C LEU A 35 -2.71 -9.16 4.51
N ILE A 36 -2.92 -9.14 3.19
CA ILE A 36 -2.86 -10.33 2.35
C ILE A 36 -1.45 -10.92 2.42
N ALA A 37 -0.43 -10.07 2.29
CA ALA A 37 0.98 -10.48 2.40
C ALA A 37 1.29 -11.08 3.79
N ALA A 38 0.80 -10.47 4.87
CA ALA A 38 0.98 -10.98 6.23
C ALA A 38 0.32 -12.34 6.43
N ALA A 39 -0.88 -12.56 5.88
CA ALA A 39 -1.55 -13.86 5.93
C ALA A 39 -0.71 -14.95 5.27
N PHE A 40 -0.17 -14.70 4.06
CA PHE A 40 0.71 -15.64 3.40
C PHE A 40 2.04 -15.84 4.13
N ALA A 41 2.60 -14.80 4.73
CA ALA A 41 3.82 -14.90 5.53
C ALA A 41 3.63 -15.83 6.75
N VAL A 42 2.49 -15.72 7.45
CA VAL A 42 2.15 -16.60 8.59
C VAL A 42 2.00 -18.06 8.13
N LEU A 43 1.27 -18.30 7.05
CA LEU A 43 1.11 -19.65 6.49
C LEU A 43 2.46 -20.24 6.05
N ALA A 44 3.32 -19.43 5.42
CA ALA A 44 4.67 -19.84 5.02
C ALA A 44 5.56 -20.16 6.22
N ALA A 45 5.34 -19.51 7.37
CA ALA A 45 6.02 -19.80 8.62
C ALA A 45 5.46 -21.02 9.37
N GLY A 46 4.44 -21.71 8.81
CA GLY A 46 3.78 -22.86 9.41
C GLY A 46 2.65 -22.49 10.41
N GLY A 47 2.26 -21.22 10.48
CA GLY A 47 1.14 -20.75 11.31
C GLY A 47 -0.23 -21.02 10.69
N GLY A 48 -1.28 -21.00 11.51
CA GLY A 48 -2.65 -21.30 11.10
C GLY A 48 -3.52 -20.06 10.88
N ALA A 49 -4.78 -20.28 10.49
CA ALA A 49 -5.77 -19.20 10.31
C ALA A 49 -6.01 -18.38 11.60
N GLY A 50 -5.86 -19.02 12.77
CA GLY A 50 -5.94 -18.32 14.06
C GLY A 50 -4.81 -17.30 14.25
N ASP A 51 -3.59 -17.64 13.86
CA ASP A 51 -2.42 -16.76 13.96
C ASP A 51 -2.52 -15.57 13.00
N VAL A 52 -3.07 -15.79 11.80
CA VAL A 52 -3.39 -14.71 10.85
C VAL A 52 -4.40 -13.73 11.47
N GLY A 53 -5.43 -14.25 12.13
CA GLY A 53 -6.42 -13.43 12.85
C GLY A 53 -5.80 -12.61 13.97
N LEU A 54 -4.85 -13.18 14.70
CA LEU A 54 -4.12 -12.49 15.78
C LEU A 54 -3.25 -11.35 15.22
N VAL A 55 -2.52 -11.58 14.13
CA VAL A 55 -1.76 -10.53 13.41
C VAL A 55 -2.70 -9.42 12.92
N ALA A 56 -3.87 -9.79 12.40
CA ALA A 56 -4.88 -8.83 11.95
C ALA A 56 -5.51 -8.04 13.11
N ALA A 57 -5.62 -8.62 14.30
CA ALA A 57 -6.10 -7.93 15.50
C ALA A 57 -5.00 -7.03 16.11
N ALA A 58 -3.74 -7.44 16.08
CA ALA A 58 -2.63 -6.67 16.63
C ALA A 58 -2.52 -5.26 16.02
N ARG A 59 -2.87 -5.09 14.73
CA ARG A 59 -2.86 -3.79 14.06
C ARG A 59 -3.90 -2.78 14.59
N THR A 60 -4.87 -3.22 15.39
CA THR A 60 -5.86 -2.34 16.02
C THR A 60 -5.47 -1.94 17.44
N LEU A 61 -4.34 -2.44 17.94
CA LEU A 61 -3.79 -1.99 19.21
C LEU A 61 -3.12 -0.63 19.05
N PRO A 62 -3.36 0.32 19.97
CA PRO A 62 -2.62 1.57 20.00
C PRO A 62 -1.15 1.31 20.37
N LEU A 63 -0.24 2.05 19.71
CA LEU A 63 1.21 2.04 19.93
C LEU A 63 1.61 3.13 20.92
#